data_AF-A0A183DXX2-F1
#
_entry.id   AF-A0A183DXX2-F1
#
_cell.length_a   1.000
_cell.length_b   1.000
_cell.length_c   1.000
_cell.angle_alpha   90.00
_cell.angle_beta   90.00
_cell.angle_gamma   90.00
#
_symmetry.space_group_name_H-M   'P 1'
#
loop_
_entity.id
_entity.type
_entity.pdbx_description
1 polymer ?
#
loop_
_entity_poly.entity_id
_entity_poly.type
_entity_poly.pdbx_seq_one_letter_code
_entity_poly.pdbx_strand_id
1 'polypeptide(L)'
;MDLAFRQKWDTNVEKLELLHRDEATDSELIHWVSKFPYPMYPREYVFVRRRYIDAKNRCIVIANCSVANSESIIPLCEKKYVRVETYRSTMVVRANQGFDHKGFDYILSYYDNPE
;
A
#
# COMPACT_ATOMS: atom_id res chain seq x y z
N MET A 1 7.43 6.42 -0.43
CA MET A 1 6.57 6.82 0.71
C MET A 1 7.17 6.23 1.97
N ASP A 2 7.20 6.97 3.07
CA ASP A 2 7.84 6.51 4.32
C ASP A 2 6.96 5.49 5.07
N LEU A 3 7.40 4.24 5.07
CA LEU A 3 6.74 3.13 5.78
C LEU A 3 6.89 3.26 7.31
N ALA A 4 7.99 3.83 7.79
CA ALA A 4 8.25 4.00 9.22
C ALA A 4 7.34 5.07 9.80
N PHE A 5 7.07 6.14 9.04
CA PHE A 5 6.10 7.14 9.48
C PHE A 5 4.69 6.55 9.59
N ARG A 6 4.24 5.76 8.60
CA ARG A 6 2.90 5.12 8.64
C ARG A 6 2.72 4.25 9.88
N GLN A 7 3.73 3.47 10.26
CA GLN A 7 3.71 2.65 11.48
C GLN A 7 3.58 3.46 12.77
N LYS A 8 4.04 4.72 12.79
CA LYS A 8 3.95 5.57 13.99
C LYS A 8 2.55 6.13 14.22
N TRP A 9 1.86 6.53 13.16
CA TRP A 9 0.58 7.24 13.30
C TRP A 9 -0.65 6.35 13.08
N ASP A 10 -0.52 5.28 12.30
CA ASP A 10 -1.64 4.37 12.03
C ASP A 10 -1.63 3.19 13.01
N THR A 11 -2.53 3.26 13.99
CA THR A 11 -2.68 2.27 15.05
C THR A 11 -3.19 0.91 14.55
N ASN A 12 -3.77 0.87 13.34
CA ASN A 12 -4.26 -0.36 12.71
C ASN A 12 -3.17 -1.13 11.97
N VAL A 13 -1.95 -0.58 11.83
CA VAL A 13 -0.82 -1.33 11.29
C VAL A 13 -0.27 -2.24 12.38
N GLU A 14 -0.31 -3.55 12.15
CA GLU A 14 0.40 -4.53 12.98
C GLU A 14 1.82 -4.74 12.46
N LYS A 15 2.00 -4.81 11.13
CA LYS A 15 3.28 -5.02 10.47
C LYS A 15 3.32 -4.27 9.14
N LEU A 16 4.39 -3.58 8.80
CA LEU A 16 4.56 -2.95 7.48
C LEU A 16 6.04 -2.93 7.07
N GLU A 17 6.41 -3.79 6.13
CA GLU A 17 7.79 -4.04 5.74
C GLU A 17 7.98 -3.92 4.22
N LEU A 18 9.12 -3.34 3.82
CA LEU A 18 9.61 -3.38 2.44
C LEU A 18 10.41 -4.68 2.27
N LEU A 19 9.92 -5.59 1.43
CA LEU A 19 10.62 -6.85 1.14
C LEU A 19 11.69 -6.68 0.06
N HIS A 20 11.37 -5.91 -0.97
CA HIS A 20 12.24 -5.71 -2.12
C HIS A 20 11.92 -4.38 -2.81
N ARG A 21 12.96 -3.77 -3.41
CA ARG A 21 12.82 -2.63 -4.30
C ARG A 21 13.53 -2.92 -5.61
N ASP A 22 12.82 -2.73 -6.71
CA ASP A 22 13.36 -2.74 -8.06
C ASP A 22 13.61 -1.29 -8.50
N GLU A 23 14.88 -0.90 -8.56
CA GLU A 23 15.32 0.44 -8.95
C GLU A 23 15.08 0.73 -10.44
N ALA A 24 15.02 -0.29 -11.30
CA ALA A 24 14.80 -0.09 -12.74
C ALA A 24 13.36 0.35 -13.04
N THR A 25 12.40 -0.09 -12.23
CA THR A 25 10.98 0.18 -12.42
C THR A 25 10.35 1.05 -11.32
N ASP A 26 11.14 1.47 -10.31
CA ASP A 26 10.67 2.14 -9.08
C ASP A 26 9.52 1.37 -8.41
N SER A 27 9.62 0.04 -8.41
CA SER A 27 8.64 -0.85 -7.78
C SER A 27 9.08 -1.28 -6.40
N GLU A 28 8.14 -1.34 -5.47
CA GLU A 28 8.38 -1.77 -4.09
C GLU A 28 7.44 -2.94 -3.75
N LEU A 29 8.00 -4.07 -3.36
CA LEU A 29 7.25 -5.21 -2.84
C LEU A 29 7.06 -5.03 -1.33
N ILE A 30 5.82 -4.99 -0.87
CA ILE A 30 5.47 -4.64 0.50
C ILE A 30 4.68 -5.78 1.16
N HIS A 31 5.04 -6.07 2.42
CA HIS A 31 4.26 -6.91 3.33
C HIS A 31 3.55 -6.04 4.35
N TRP A 32 2.23 -6.08 4.37
CA TRP A 32 1.42 -5.30 5.29
C TRP A 32 0.43 -6.20 6.04
N VAL A 33 0.43 -6.12 7.36
CA VAL A 33 -0.59 -6.73 8.21
C VAL A 33 -1.37 -5.62 8.90
N SER A 34 -2.69 -5.63 8.70
CA SER A 34 -3.60 -4.67 9.32
C SER A 34 -4.54 -5.37 10.29
N LYS A 35 -4.67 -4.78 11.48
CA LYS A 35 -5.61 -5.21 12.52
C LYS A 35 -7.03 -5.12 11.97
N PHE A 36 -7.87 -6.05 12.40
CA PHE A 36 -9.29 -6.02 12.12
C PHE A 36 -10.10 -6.08 13.43
N PRO A 37 -11.34 -5.55 13.45
CA PRO A 37 -12.18 -5.61 14.62
C PRO A 37 -12.43 -7.05 15.08
N TYR A 38 -12.34 -7.26 16.40
CA TYR A 38 -12.71 -8.54 17.02
C TYR A 38 -14.16 -8.90 16.66
N PRO A 39 -14.48 -10.17 16.33
CA PRO A 39 -13.65 -11.38 16.45
C PRO A 39 -12.86 -11.77 15.19
N MET A 40 -12.70 -10.87 14.21
CA MET A 40 -12.04 -11.21 12.95
C MET A 40 -10.51 -11.22 13.07
N TYR A 41 -9.86 -12.08 12.27
CA TYR A 41 -8.41 -12.10 12.15
C TYR A 41 -7.88 -10.87 11.38
N PRO A 42 -6.64 -10.41 11.68
CA PRO A 42 -5.96 -9.39 10.90
C PRO A 42 -5.82 -9.79 9.43
N ARG A 43 -5.81 -8.80 8.53
CA ARG A 43 -5.63 -9.00 7.09
C ARG A 43 -4.17 -8.84 6.73
N GLU A 44 -3.67 -9.80 5.96
CA GLU A 44 -2.31 -9.81 5.43
C GLU A 44 -2.35 -9.50 3.93
N TYR A 45 -1.60 -8.49 3.53
CA TYR A 45 -1.49 -8.04 2.15
C TYR A 45 -0.04 -8.17 1.70
N VAL A 46 0.15 -8.70 0.49
CA VAL A 46 1.42 -8.71 -0.22
C VAL A 46 1.19 -8.09 -1.58
N PHE A 47 1.78 -6.91 -1.80
CA PHE A 47 1.49 -6.11 -3.00
C PHE A 47 2.72 -5.39 -3.53
N VAL A 48 2.70 -5.09 -4.82
CA VAL A 48 3.65 -4.16 -5.43
C VAL A 48 3.06 -2.76 -5.39
N ARG A 49 3.87 -1.80 -4.94
CA ARG A 49 3.62 -0.37 -5.03
C ARG A 49 4.51 0.26 -6.08
N ARG A 50 3.91 1.12 -6.90
CA ARG A 50 4.64 2.03 -7.80
C ARG A 50 4.17 3.45 -7.60
N ARG A 51 5.05 4.40 -7.88
CA ARG A 51 4.69 5.82 -7.98
C ARG A 51 4.97 6.35 -9.38
N TYR A 52 4.20 7.33 -9.78
CA TYR A 52 4.38 8.07 -11.01
C TYR A 52 4.23 9.56 -10.71
N ILE A 53 5.16 10.36 -11.20
CA ILE A 53 5.17 11.81 -10.99
C ILE A 53 4.93 12.48 -12.34
N ASP A 54 3.78 13.12 -12.46
CA ASP A 54 3.44 14.00 -13.57
C ASP A 54 3.71 15.44 -13.16
N ALA A 55 4.91 15.93 -13.49
CA ALA A 55 5.31 17.29 -13.17
C ALA A 55 4.48 18.34 -13.91
N LYS A 56 3.98 18.03 -15.11
CA LYS A 56 3.19 18.96 -15.94
C LYS A 56 1.84 19.25 -15.31
N ASN A 57 1.17 18.20 -14.85
CA ASN A 57 -0.12 18.31 -14.17
C ASN A 57 0.00 18.45 -12.65
N ARG A 58 1.24 18.52 -12.12
CA ARG A 58 1.56 18.60 -10.69
C ARG A 58 0.89 17.49 -9.88
N CYS A 59 0.91 16.29 -10.44
CA CYS A 59 0.19 15.13 -9.93
C CYS A 59 1.17 14.02 -9.57
N ILE A 60 0.94 13.37 -8.44
CA ILE A 60 1.63 12.16 -8.00
C ILE A 60 0.59 11.06 -7.92
N VAL A 61 0.82 9.96 -8.61
CA VAL A 61 -0.02 8.77 -8.56
C VAL A 61 0.74 7.68 -7.83
N ILE A 62 0.10 7.05 -6.85
CA ILE A 62 0.62 5.90 -6.12
C ILE A 62 -0.35 4.76 -6.36
N ALA A 63 0.10 3.72 -7.06
CA ALA A 63 -0.69 2.55 -7.37
C ALA A 63 -0.15 1.33 -6.62
N ASN A 64 -1.06 0.59 -5.99
CA ASN A 64 -0.77 -0.66 -5.30
C ASN A 64 -1.60 -1.78 -5.95
N CYS A 65 -1.00 -2.94 -6.15
CA CYS A 65 -1.68 -4.11 -6.69
C CYS A 65 -1.15 -5.38 -6.02
N SER A 66 -2.04 -6.26 -5.57
CA SER A 66 -1.66 -7.56 -5.02
C SER A 66 -0.83 -8.36 -6.01
N VAL A 67 0.06 -9.18 -5.45
CA VAL A 67 0.89 -10.10 -6.22
C VAL A 67 0.16 -11.44 -6.30
N ALA A 68 0.02 -11.98 -7.51
CA ALA A 68 -0.52 -13.33 -7.68
C ALA A 68 0.45 -14.37 -7.09
N ASN A 69 -0.10 -15.44 -6.50
CA ASN A 69 0.66 -16.52 -5.86
C ASN A 69 1.61 -15.99 -4.76
N SER A 70 1.08 -15.10 -3.92
CA SER A 70 1.84 -14.41 -2.88
C SER A 70 2.41 -15.35 -1.81
N GLU A 71 1.91 -16.58 -1.71
CA GLU A 71 2.40 -17.67 -0.87
C GLU A 71 3.82 -18.12 -1.21
N SER A 72 4.26 -17.94 -2.47
CA SER A 72 5.63 -18.23 -2.90
C SER A 72 6.66 -17.25 -2.34
N ILE A 73 6.21 -16.06 -1.94
CA ILE A 73 7.03 -14.99 -1.36
C ILE A 73 6.95 -15.03 0.16
N ILE A 74 5.73 -15.10 0.70
CA ILE A 74 5.46 -15.18 2.13
C ILE A 74 4.52 -16.37 2.38
N PRO A 75 4.98 -17.43 3.07
CA PRO A 75 4.14 -18.58 3.40
C PRO A 75 2.86 -18.18 4.14
N LEU A 76 1.76 -18.86 3.83
CA LEU A 76 0.46 -18.62 4.46
C LEU A 76 0.51 -18.95 5.96
N CYS A 77 -0.10 -18.09 6.78
CA CYS A 77 -0.26 -18.30 8.22
C CYS A 77 -1.74 -18.25 8.60
N GLU A 78 -2.51 -19.22 8.12
CA GLU A 78 -4.00 -19.26 8.24
C GLU A 78 -4.51 -19.20 9.68
N LYS A 79 -3.71 -19.63 10.66
CA LYS A 79 -4.07 -19.56 12.09
C LYS A 79 -3.94 -18.16 12.70
N LYS A 80 -3.28 -17.24 12.00
CA LYS A 80 -2.93 -15.90 12.51
C LYS A 80 -3.54 -14.79 11.66
N TYR A 81 -3.56 -14.94 10.34
CA TYR A 81 -3.94 -13.90 9.38
C TYR A 81 -4.82 -14.44 8.25
N VAL A 82 -5.68 -13.59 7.72
CA VAL A 82 -6.42 -13.82 6.47
C VAL A 82 -5.67 -13.09 5.34
N ARG A 83 -5.15 -13.85 4.37
CA ARG A 83 -4.41 -13.30 3.21
C ARG A 83 -5.39 -12.70 2.21
N VAL A 84 -5.19 -11.44 1.85
CA VAL A 84 -5.99 -10.75 0.83
C VAL A 84 -5.29 -10.86 -0.52
N GLU A 85 -5.79 -11.76 -1.37
CA GLU A 85 -5.26 -12.01 -2.72
C GLU A 85 -5.70 -10.96 -3.73
N THR A 86 -6.87 -10.34 -3.52
CA THR A 86 -7.40 -9.32 -4.42
C THR A 86 -7.35 -7.98 -3.74
N TYR A 87 -6.29 -7.22 -3.99
CA TYR A 87 -6.12 -5.86 -3.48
C TYR A 87 -5.63 -4.95 -4.59
N ARG A 88 -6.30 -3.82 -4.77
CA ARG A 88 -5.84 -2.74 -5.64
C ARG A 88 -6.18 -1.40 -5.01
N SER A 89 -5.23 -0.49 -5.00
CA SER A 89 -5.50 0.89 -4.64
C SER A 89 -4.74 1.87 -5.51
N THR A 90 -5.30 3.06 -5.66
CA THR A 90 -4.71 4.15 -6.42
C THR A 90 -4.99 5.43 -5.67
N MET A 91 -3.93 6.07 -5.21
CA MET A 91 -3.96 7.40 -4.63
C MET A 91 -3.45 8.39 -5.67
N VAL A 92 -4.24 9.41 -5.96
CA VAL A 92 -3.87 10.52 -6.83
C VAL A 92 -3.78 11.75 -5.95
N VAL A 93 -2.63 12.40 -5.93
CA VAL A 93 -2.36 13.63 -5.18
C VAL A 93 -2.00 14.73 -6.16
N ARG A 94 -2.76 15.83 -6.17
CA ARG A 94 -2.55 16.96 -7.08
C ARG A 94 -2.24 18.22 -6.29
N ALA A 95 -1.10 18.84 -6.56
CA ALA A 95 -0.72 20.11 -5.94
C ALA A 95 -1.45 21.28 -6.62
N ASN A 96 -1.99 22.19 -5.81
CA ASN A 96 -2.82 23.29 -6.31
C ASN A 96 -1.98 24.30 -7.14
N GLN A 97 -0.80 24.65 -6.64
CA GLN A 97 0.11 25.61 -7.28
C GLN A 97 1.43 24.98 -7.71
N GLY A 98 2.16 24.35 -6.78
CA GLY A 98 3.44 23.69 -7.00
C GLY A 98 3.72 22.68 -5.88
N PHE A 99 4.62 21.73 -6.12
CA PHE A 99 4.89 20.65 -5.13
C PHE A 99 5.44 21.18 -3.80
N ASP A 100 6.16 22.30 -3.82
CA ASP A 100 6.73 22.93 -2.62
C ASP A 100 5.79 23.97 -1.96
N HIS A 101 4.56 24.10 -2.46
CA HIS A 101 3.57 25.06 -1.96
C HIS A 101 2.51 24.35 -1.12
N LYS A 102 1.88 25.09 -0.19
CA LYS A 102 0.80 24.54 0.64
C LYS A 102 -0.46 24.30 -0.20
N GLY A 103 -1.16 23.21 0.11
CA GLY A 103 -2.46 22.86 -0.47
C GLY A 103 -2.35 21.84 -1.59
N PHE A 104 -3.10 20.75 -1.43
CA PHE A 104 -3.25 19.69 -2.42
C PHE A 104 -4.64 19.06 -2.31
N ASP A 105 -5.10 18.52 -3.42
CA ASP A 105 -6.26 17.63 -3.46
C ASP A 105 -5.75 16.18 -3.51
N TYR A 106 -6.47 15.27 -2.86
CA TYR A 106 -6.18 13.85 -3.01
C TYR A 106 -7.45 13.01 -3.17
N ILE A 107 -7.35 11.97 -3.98
CA ILE A 107 -8.37 10.94 -4.14
C ILE A 107 -7.69 9.60 -3.89
N LEU A 108 -8.26 8.80 -3.00
CA LEU A 108 -7.89 7.40 -2.80
C LEU A 108 -9.05 6.53 -3.27
N SER A 109 -8.82 5.77 -4.34
CA SER A 109 -9.73 4.72 -4.78
C SER A 109 -9.09 3.38 -4.46
N TYR A 110 -9.82 2.52 -3.78
CA TYR A 110 -9.34 1.18 -3.46
C TYR A 110 -10.44 0.14 -3.58
N TYR A 111 -10.01 -1.08 -3.80
CA TYR A 111 -10.84 -2.28 -3.87
C TYR A 111 -10.04 -3.42 -3.25
N ASP A 112 -10.64 -4.09 -2.28
CA ASP A 112 -10.12 -5.33 -1.73
C ASP A 112 -11.23 -6.35 -1.53
N ASN A 113 -10.87 -7.64 -1.64
CA ASN A 113 -11.73 -8.74 -1.22
C ASN A 113 -11.18 -9.32 0.09
N PRO A 114 -11.75 -8.97 1.26
CA PRO A 114 -11.23 -9.36 2.56
C PRO A 114 -11.67 -10.76 3.03
N GLU A 115 -12.22 -11.58 2.12
CA GLU A 115 -12.72 -12.94 2.32
C GLU A 115 -11.64 -14.02 2.23
#